data_AF-A0A2T5EFG6-F1
#
_entry.id   AF-A0A2T5EFG6-F1
#
_cell.length_a   1.000
_cell.length_b   1.000
_cell.length_c   1.000
_cell.angle_alpha   90.00
_cell.angle_beta   90.00
_cell.angle_gamma   90.00
#
_symmetry.space_group_name_H-M   'P 1'
#
loop_
_entity.id
_entity.type
_entity.pdbx_description
1 polymer ?
#
loop_
_entity_poly.entity_id
_entity_poly.type
_entity_poly.pdbx_seq_one_letter_code
_entity_poly.pdbx_strand_id
1 'polypeptide(L)' 'MQHNNSMYAYIYSGVDGTENTLIATVDNQEKPLISSCVDEIKHMSSLAIDLAAKRNLKVKLVKYQREQEIDFGLFVK' A
#
# COMPACT_ATOMS: atom_id res chain seq x y z
N MET A 1 -10.44 0.46 24.03
CA MET A 1 -9.09 0.68 23.45
C MET A 1 -9.28 1.38 22.12
N GLN A 2 -8.56 2.48 21.84
CA GLN A 2 -8.68 3.17 20.55
C GLN A 2 -8.19 2.24 19.44
N HIS A 3 -9.10 1.70 18.65
CA HIS A 3 -8.76 1.00 17.42
C HIS A 3 -8.20 2.05 16.46
N ASN A 4 -6.88 2.12 16.36
CA ASN A 4 -6.22 2.95 15.36
C ASN A 4 -6.40 2.25 14.02
N ASN A 5 -7.56 2.43 13.40
CA ASN A 5 -7.99 1.71 12.19
C ASN A 5 -7.35 2.29 10.91
N SER A 6 -6.15 2.86 11.07
CA SER A 6 -5.43 3.50 9.98
C SER A 6 -4.60 2.46 9.25
N MET A 7 -4.77 2.40 7.93
CA MET A 7 -3.94 1.55 7.07
C MET A 7 -2.93 2.42 6.34
N TYR A 8 -1.69 1.98 6.25
CA TYR A 8 -0.59 2.70 5.61
C TYR A 8 -0.11 1.92 4.41
N ALA A 9 0.16 2.58 3.28
CA ALA A 9 0.72 1.93 2.10
C ALA A 9 1.81 2.79 1.45
N TYR A 10 2.82 2.11 0.89
CA TYR A 10 3.73 2.73 -0.07
C TYR A 10 3.07 2.72 -1.45
N ILE A 11 2.94 3.88 -2.08
CA ILE A 11 2.32 4.03 -3.40
C ILE A 11 3.24 4.74 -4.39
N TYR A 12 3.02 4.51 -5.68
CA TYR A 12 3.67 5.25 -6.77
C TYR A 12 2.63 5.62 -7.84
N SER A 13 2.93 6.66 -8.62
CA SER A 13 2.09 7.05 -9.75
C SER A 13 2.50 6.26 -11.00
N GLY A 14 1.54 5.62 -11.65
CA GLY A 14 1.69 5.00 -12.96
C GLY A 14 1.85 6.03 -14.07
N VAL A 15 2.14 5.56 -15.28
CA VAL A 15 2.36 6.39 -16.47
C VAL A 15 1.10 7.18 -16.86
N ASP A 16 -0.06 6.62 -16.56
CA ASP A 16 -1.40 7.18 -16.75
C ASP A 16 -1.86 8.09 -15.59
N GLY A 17 -1.03 8.29 -14.57
CA GLY A 17 -1.37 9.04 -13.36
C GLY A 17 -2.10 8.22 -12.28
N THR A 18 -2.38 6.94 -12.52
CA THR A 18 -3.04 6.06 -11.55
C THR A 18 -2.15 5.83 -10.32
N GLU A 19 -2.70 5.94 -9.12
CA GLU A 19 -1.97 5.60 -7.90
C GLU A 19 -1.99 4.09 -7.66
N ASN A 20 -0.80 3.49 -7.56
CA ASN A 20 -0.61 2.05 -7.41
C ASN A 20 0.12 1.75 -6.11
N THR A 21 -0.32 0.72 -5.38
CA THR A 21 0.41 0.20 -4.22
C THR A 21 1.69 -0.49 -4.67
N LEU A 22 2.80 -0.23 -3.98
CA LEU A 22 4.09 -0.84 -4.27
C LEU A 22 4.06 -2.31 -3.87
N ILE A 23 4.37 -3.18 -4.82
CA ILE A 23 4.41 -4.64 -4.63
C ILE A 23 5.86 -5.11 -4.51
N ALA A 24 6.14 -5.86 -3.46
CA ALA A 24 7.41 -6.54 -3.23
C ALA A 24 7.26 -8.05 -3.33
N THR A 25 8.34 -8.75 -3.68
CA THR A 25 8.39 -10.21 -3.63
C THR A 25 9.07 -10.64 -2.34
N VAL A 26 8.34 -11.31 -1.46
CA VAL A 26 8.84 -11.85 -0.18
C VAL A 26 8.48 -13.33 -0.13
N ASP A 27 9.46 -14.20 0.09
CA ASP A 27 9.28 -15.66 0.08
C ASP A 27 8.61 -16.19 -1.21
N ASN A 28 9.05 -15.68 -2.37
CA ASN A 28 8.48 -15.95 -3.69
C ASN A 28 6.99 -15.58 -3.86
N GLN A 29 6.43 -14.79 -2.94
CA GLN A 29 5.07 -14.28 -3.04
C GLN A 29 5.07 -12.78 -3.25
N GLU A 30 4.25 -12.30 -4.18
CA GLU A 30 3.99 -10.89 -4.35
C GLU A 30 3.10 -10.39 -3.21
N LYS A 31 3.62 -9.42 -2.45
CA LYS A 31 2.93 -8.81 -1.32
C LYS A 31 2.90 -7.29 -1.49
N PRO A 32 1.72 -6.66 -1.34
CA PRO A 32 1.65 -5.21 -1.30
C PRO A 32 2.32 -4.69 -0.01
N LEU A 33 3.06 -3.59 -0.13
CA LEU A 33 3.64 -2.92 1.03
C LEU A 33 2.59 -2.04 1.71
N ILE A 34 1.67 -2.71 2.40
CA ILE A 34 0.54 -2.14 3.13
C ILE A 34 0.44 -2.80 4.51
N SER A 35 0.21 -2.00 5.55
CA SER A 35 -0.03 -2.51 6.91
C SER A 35 -0.78 -1.49 7.75
N SER A 36 -1.58 -1.96 8.70
CA SER A 36 -2.13 -1.13 9.79
C SER A 36 -1.16 -0.97 10.96
N CYS A 37 -0.06 -1.74 10.99
CA CYS A 37 0.99 -1.67 11.99
C CYS A 37 2.09 -0.69 11.59
N VAL A 38 2.29 0.34 12.41
CA VAL A 38 3.27 1.41 12.16
C VAL A 38 4.72 0.88 12.22
N ASP A 39 5.00 -0.14 13.01
CA ASP A 39 6.36 -0.68 13.08
C ASP A 39 6.65 -1.60 11.89
N GLU A 40 5.68 -2.38 11.44
CA GLU A 40 5.81 -3.14 10.18
C GLU A 40 6.06 -2.21 8.98
N ILE A 41 5.33 -1.10 8.86
CA ILE A 41 5.52 -0.19 7.72
C ILE A 41 6.90 0.47 7.76
N LYS A 42 7.45 0.76 8.96
CA LYS A 42 8.84 1.22 9.10
C LYS A 42 9.82 0.15 8.65
N HIS A 43 9.61 -1.11 9.00
CA HIS A 43 10.46 -2.21 8.54
C HIS A 43 10.40 -2.41 7.02
N MET A 44 9.26 -2.12 6.39
CA MET A 44 9.11 -2.17 4.93
C MET A 44 9.82 -1.01 4.20
N SER A 45 10.27 0.03 4.90
CA SER A 45 10.84 1.24 4.27
C SER A 45 12.07 0.96 3.41
N SER A 46 13.00 0.13 3.88
CA SER A 46 14.19 -0.25 3.11
C SER A 46 13.82 -0.97 1.82
N LEU A 47 12.84 -1.89 1.88
CA LEU A 47 12.34 -2.60 0.72
C LEU A 47 11.66 -1.67 -0.28
N ALA A 48 10.87 -0.70 0.22
CA ALA A 48 10.26 0.31 -0.61
C ALA A 48 11.30 1.19 -1.32
N ILE A 49 12.37 1.60 -0.63
CA ILE A 49 13.48 2.38 -1.20
C ILE A 49 14.20 1.58 -2.28
N ASP A 50 14.55 0.32 -2.01
CA ASP A 50 15.26 -0.53 -2.96
C ASP A 50 14.44 -0.75 -4.23
N LEU A 51 13.14 -1.00 -4.09
CA LEU A 51 12.22 -1.15 -5.21
C LEU A 51 12.05 0.16 -5.99
N ALA A 52 11.95 1.29 -5.30
CA ALA A 52 11.87 2.60 -5.93
C ALA A 52 13.12 2.89 -6.78
N ALA A 53 14.31 2.63 -6.23
CA ALA A 53 15.57 2.82 -6.94
C ALA A 53 15.70 1.88 -8.15
N LYS A 54 15.44 0.58 -7.97
CA LYS A 54 15.54 -0.43 -9.05
C LYS A 54 14.59 -0.15 -10.21
N ARG A 55 13.38 0.33 -9.91
CA ARG A 55 12.33 0.57 -10.90
C ARG A 55 12.25 2.03 -11.35
N ASN A 56 13.13 2.91 -10.85
CA ASN A 56 13.11 4.35 -11.07
C ASN A 56 11.73 4.99 -10.77
N LEU A 57 11.14 4.63 -9.62
CA LEU A 57 9.82 5.09 -9.20
C LEU A 57 9.93 6.18 -8.12
N LYS A 58 9.03 7.16 -8.16
CA LYS A 58 8.80 8.08 -7.05
C LYS A 58 7.72 7.51 -6.14
N VAL A 59 8.11 7.06 -4.96
CA VAL A 59 7.23 6.41 -3.98
C VAL A 59 6.84 7.38 -2.87
N LYS A 60 5.59 7.29 -2.39
CA LYS A 60 5.05 8.05 -1.24
C LYS A 60 4.51 7.07 -0.20
N LEU A 61 4.55 7.46 1.08
CA LEU A 61 3.83 6.75 2.14
C LEU A 61 2.51 7.46 2.41
N VAL A 62 1.39 6.75 2.29
CA VAL A 62 0.04 7.30 2.48
C VAL A 62 -0.65 6.63 3.66
N LYS A 63 -1.44 7.41 4.41
CA LYS A 63 -2.30 6.95 5.51
C LYS A 63 -3.76 6.98 5.07
N TYR A 64 -4.39 5.83 4.95
CA TYR A 64 -5.82 5.66 4.75
C TYR A 64 -6.53 5.66 6.11
N GLN A 65 -7.53 6.53 6.26
CA GLN A 65 -8.27 6.70 7.50
C GLN A 65 -9.68 6.09 7.48
N ARG A 66 -10.16 5.62 6.33
CA ARG A 66 -11.57 5.27 6.13
C ARG A 66 -11.71 3.86 5.60
N GLU A 67 -12.40 3.00 6.34
CA GLU A 67 -13.03 1.81 5.77
C GLU A 67 -14.08 2.30 4.78
N GLN A 68 -13.91 1.98 3.50
CA GLN A 68 -14.97 2.08 2.52
C GLN A 68 -15.51 0.68 2.29
N GLU A 69 -16.67 0.41 2.87
CA GLU A 69 -17.43 -0.79 2.57
C GLU A 69 -18.20 -0.54 1.27
N ILE A 70 -17.93 -1.36 0.26
CA ILE A 70 -18.67 -1.34 -1.01
C ILE A 70 -19.47 -2.64 -1.06
N ASP A 71 -20.80 -2.53 -0.93
CA ASP A 71 -21.71 -3.65 -1.16
C ASP A 71 -21.90 -3.85 -2.66
N PHE A 72 -21.16 -4.80 -3.24
CA PHE A 72 -21.28 -5.16 -4.64
C PHE A 72 -22.64 -5.80 -4.98
N GLY A 73 -23.37 -6.33 -3.99
CA GLY A 73 -24.72 -6.87 -4.17
C GLY A 73 -25.74 -5.83 -4.62
N LEU A 74 -25.50 -4.54 -4.34
CA LEU A 74 -26.33 -3.43 -4.82
C LEU A 74 -26.13 -3.12 -6.32
N PHE A 75 -25.08 -3.63 -6.95
CA PHE A 75 -24.76 -3.39 -8.36
C PHE A 75 -25.18 -4.54 -9.29
N VAL A 76 -25.57 -5.69 -8.72
CA VAL A 76 -26.05 -6.84 -9.48
C VAL A 76 -27.58 -6.85 -9.40
N LYS A 77 -28.27 -6.63 -10.52
CA LYS A 77 -29.72 -6.80 -10.65
C LYS A 77 -30.08 -8.24 -10.99
#